data_AF-A0AAW1V3I5-F1
#
_entry.id   AF-A0AAW1V3I5-F1
#
_cell.length_a   1.000
_cell.length_b   1.000
_cell.length_c   1.000
_cell.angle_alpha   90.00
_cell.angle_beta   90.00
_cell.angle_gamma   90.00
#
_symmetry.space_group_name_H-M   'P 1'
#
loop_
_entity.id
_entity.type
_entity.pdbx_description
1 polymer ?
#
loop_
_entity_poly.entity_id
_entity_poly.type
_entity_poly.pdbx_seq_one_letter_code
_entity_poly.pdbx_strand_id
1 'polypeptide(L)'
;MTGNMVCITCRKSIGKNGYKIQCAGECGGWAHLACTSIKKEEKIQKKKLKWICPECEERDTASPGETSEEEEIPMKKMSSKIKKKGSTQSSVLTTEEMFKQLIGKVSDLEIAISFNGNMMEGIKKDLEEIKKENKNLKREHEKLKIEVQSLKNEMAILKIRL
;
A
#
# COMPACT_ATOMS: atom_id res chain seq x y z
N MET A 1 2.45 -2.58 28.56
CA MET A 1 1.44 -1.50 28.45
C MET A 1 0.90 -1.49 27.03
N THR A 2 -0.26 -2.08 26.77
CA THR A 2 -0.90 -1.99 25.44
C THR A 2 -1.55 -0.62 25.32
N GLY A 3 -0.85 0.35 24.76
CA GLY A 3 -1.41 1.67 24.48
C GLY A 3 -2.62 1.53 23.57
N ASN A 4 -3.77 2.03 24.02
CA ASN A 4 -4.96 2.12 23.19
C ASN A 4 -4.66 3.07 22.02
N MET A 5 -4.55 2.53 20.81
CA MET A 5 -4.44 3.34 19.60
C MET A 5 -5.79 4.04 19.36
N VAL A 6 -5.78 5.35 19.20
CA VAL A 6 -6.98 6.17 18.93
C VAL A 6 -6.91 6.68 17.49
N CYS A 7 -8.04 6.62 16.80
CA CYS A 7 -8.18 7.13 15.44
C CYS A 7 -8.07 8.65 15.42
N ILE A 8 -7.16 9.19 14.61
CA ILE A 8 -6.97 10.64 14.50
C ILE A 8 -8.17 11.36 13.88
N THR A 9 -8.93 10.69 13.00
CA THR A 9 -10.09 11.27 12.32
C THR A 9 -11.35 11.28 13.20
N CYS A 10 -11.67 10.16 13.86
CA CYS A 10 -12.94 10.01 14.58
C CYS A 10 -12.79 9.93 16.11
N ARG A 11 -11.56 9.99 16.63
CA ARG A 11 -11.21 9.91 18.06
C ARG A 11 -11.69 8.66 18.79
N LYS A 12 -12.16 7.63 18.07
CA LYS A 12 -12.54 6.31 18.61
C LYS A 12 -11.34 5.37 18.68
N SER A 13 -11.40 4.39 19.58
CA SER A 13 -10.38 3.36 19.72
C SER A 13 -10.26 2.48 18.47
N ILE A 14 -9.02 2.14 18.10
CA ILE A 14 -8.71 1.20 17.02
C ILE A 14 -8.48 -0.18 17.64
N GLY A 15 -9.39 -1.11 17.33
CA GLY A 15 -9.26 -2.50 17.77
C GLY A 15 -8.07 -3.20 17.13
N LYS A 16 -7.52 -4.22 17.82
CA LYS A 16 -6.34 -4.99 17.36
C LYS A 16 -6.54 -5.65 15.99
N ASN A 17 -7.78 -6.01 15.65
CA ASN A 17 -8.15 -6.73 14.42
C ASN A 17 -8.81 -5.85 13.36
N GLY A 18 -8.93 -4.53 13.61
CA GLY A 18 -9.52 -3.60 12.66
C GLY A 18 -8.55 -3.22 11.54
N TYR A 19 -9.06 -3.06 10.32
CA TYR A 19 -8.29 -2.43 9.23
C TYR A 19 -7.88 -1.01 9.63
N LYS A 20 -6.58 -0.81 9.78
CA LYS A 20 -5.97 0.45 10.19
C LYS A 20 -4.88 0.85 9.23
N ILE A 21 -4.69 2.14 9.09
CA ILE A 21 -3.63 2.73 8.26
C ILE A 21 -2.90 3.79 9.08
N GLN A 22 -1.59 3.86 8.89
CA GLN A 22 -0.75 4.85 9.54
C GLN A 22 -0.55 6.01 8.58
N CYS A 23 -0.64 7.23 9.10
CA CYS A 23 -0.28 8.44 8.37
C CYS A 23 1.19 8.37 7.95
N ALA A 24 1.45 8.61 6.67
CA ALA A 24 2.79 8.68 6.07
C ALA A 24 3.48 10.03 6.32
N GLY A 25 2.76 11.02 6.86
CA GLY A 25 3.31 12.30 7.30
C GLY A 25 3.94 12.24 8.70
N GLU A 26 4.44 13.37 9.18
CA GLU A 26 5.24 13.47 10.40
C GLU A 26 4.49 13.08 11.69
N CYS A 27 3.15 13.12 11.69
CA CYS A 27 2.38 12.82 12.90
C CYS A 27 2.40 11.33 13.27
N GLY A 28 2.69 10.43 12.32
CA GLY A 28 2.69 8.98 12.51
C GLY A 28 1.37 8.41 13.08
N GLY A 29 0.28 9.18 13.02
CA GLY A 29 -1.00 8.87 13.63
C GLY A 29 -1.73 7.72 12.93
N TRP A 30 -2.60 7.04 13.66
CA TRP A 30 -3.38 5.91 13.13
C TRP A 30 -4.81 6.33 12.83
N ALA A 31 -5.38 5.80 11.75
CA ALA A 31 -6.80 5.94 11.43
C ALA A 31 -7.43 4.59 11.09
N HIS A 32 -8.74 4.48 11.33
CA HIS A 32 -9.51 3.41 10.71
C HIS A 32 -9.50 3.60 9.20
N LEU A 33 -9.39 2.51 8.45
CA LEU A 33 -9.46 2.58 6.99
C LEU A 33 -10.81 3.11 6.48
N ALA A 34 -11.89 2.94 7.25
CA ALA A 34 -13.19 3.53 6.94
C ALA A 34 -13.25 5.05 7.22
N CYS A 35 -12.32 5.57 8.02
CA CYS A 35 -12.18 6.99 8.30
C CYS A 35 -11.18 7.67 7.35
N THR A 36 -10.62 6.92 6.40
CA THR A 36 -9.83 7.48 5.30
C THR A 36 -10.67 7.41 4.03
N SER A 37 -10.57 8.41 3.16
CA SER A 37 -11.32 8.46 1.89
C SER A 37 -10.86 7.42 0.85
N ILE A 38 -10.16 6.37 1.29
CA ILE A 38 -9.57 5.32 0.46
C ILE A 38 -10.67 4.31 0.10
N LYS A 39 -10.96 4.18 -1.19
CA LYS A 39 -12.02 3.30 -1.69
C LYS A 39 -11.65 1.82 -1.54
N LYS A 40 -12.66 0.94 -1.55
CA LYS A 40 -12.44 -0.51 -1.36
C LYS A 40 -11.64 -1.14 -2.50
N GLU A 41 -11.66 -0.57 -3.70
CA GLU A 41 -10.97 -1.11 -4.88
C GLU A 41 -9.46 -0.92 -4.82
N GLU A 42 -8.97 0.17 -4.19
CA GLU A 42 -7.52 0.42 -4.01
C GLU A 42 -6.89 -0.54 -3.00
N LYS A 43 -7.70 -1.25 -2.19
CA LYS A 43 -7.27 -2.22 -1.18
C LYS A 43 -6.54 -3.44 -1.76
N ILE A 44 -6.65 -3.68 -3.07
CA ILE A 44 -6.07 -4.86 -3.74
C ILE A 44 -4.59 -4.61 -4.10
N GLN A 45 -4.15 -3.34 -4.22
CA GLN A 45 -2.74 -3.00 -4.45
C GLN A 45 -1.99 -2.82 -3.12
N LYS A 46 -1.92 -3.90 -2.32
CA LYS A 46 -1.45 -3.94 -0.91
C LYS A 46 -0.01 -3.46 -0.62
N LYS A 47 0.77 -2.94 -1.57
CA LYS A 47 2.19 -2.66 -1.36
C LYS A 47 2.61 -1.18 -1.32
N LYS A 48 1.77 -0.19 -1.67
CA LYS A 48 2.22 1.23 -1.71
C LYS A 48 1.16 2.30 -1.39
N LEU A 49 0.10 2.00 -0.65
CA LEU A 49 -0.85 3.04 -0.23
C LEU A 49 -0.20 3.95 0.84
N LYS A 50 0.31 5.10 0.41
CA LYS A 50 0.72 6.20 1.29
C LYS A 50 -0.52 7.05 1.56
N TRP A 51 -1.03 7.00 2.79
CA TRP A 51 -2.11 7.87 3.24
C TRP A 51 -1.53 8.98 4.11
N ILE A 52 -1.88 10.23 3.82
CA ILE A 52 -1.53 11.39 4.64
C ILE A 52 -2.82 11.89 5.29
N CYS A 53 -2.78 12.21 6.59
CA CYS A 53 -3.94 12.74 7.29
C CYS A 53 -4.16 14.22 6.96
N PRO A 54 -5.38 14.76 7.14
CA PRO A 54 -5.67 16.17 6.81
C PRO A 54 -4.73 17.15 7.53
N GLU A 55 -4.40 16.89 8.80
CA GLU A 55 -3.48 17.73 9.58
C GLU A 55 -2.04 17.75 9.04
N CYS A 56 -1.62 16.69 8.33
CA CYS A 56 -0.31 16.64 7.68
C CYS A 56 -0.35 17.19 6.24
N GLU A 57 -1.45 16.99 5.52
CA GLU A 57 -1.65 17.49 4.16
C GLU A 57 -1.61 19.03 4.11
N GLU A 58 -2.20 19.68 5.11
CA GLU A 58 -2.16 21.14 5.26
C GLU A 58 -0.75 21.69 5.60
N ARG A 59 0.16 20.86 6.12
CA ARG A 59 1.54 21.27 6.43
C ARG A 59 2.49 21.10 5.26
N ASP A 60 2.27 20.09 4.42
CA ASP A 60 3.10 19.84 3.24
C ASP A 60 2.86 20.88 2.12
N THR A 61 1.72 21.58 2.15
CA THR A 61 1.41 22.68 1.22
C THR A 61 1.97 24.04 1.66
N ALA A 62 2.61 24.12 2.82
CA ALA A 62 3.25 25.33 3.34
C ALA A 62 4.78 25.30 3.10
N SER A 63 5.20 25.21 1.84
CA SER A 63 6.58 25.52 1.42
C SER A 63 6.55 26.61 0.33
N PRO A 64 7.35 27.68 0.45
CA PRO A 64 7.14 28.93 -0.28
C PRO A 64 7.88 28.97 -1.62
N GLY A 65 7.21 29.45 -2.66
CA GLY A 65 7.85 29.81 -3.93
C GLY A 65 6.89 30.48 -4.92
N GLU A 66 6.87 31.82 -4.89
CA GLU A 66 7.19 32.74 -6.03
C GLU A 66 6.46 34.12 -5.97
N THR A 67 7.22 35.11 -5.47
CA THR A 67 7.45 36.51 -5.93
C THR A 67 6.34 37.58 -6.14
N SER A 68 6.75 38.82 -5.76
CA SER A 68 6.18 40.19 -5.94
C SER A 68 5.02 40.55 -5.00
N GLU A 69 4.98 41.66 -4.24
CA GLU A 69 5.64 42.97 -4.28
C GLU A 69 5.66 43.60 -2.85
N GLU A 70 6.29 44.77 -2.74
CA GLU A 70 6.81 45.49 -1.57
C GLU A 70 5.82 45.83 -0.42
N GLU A 71 6.29 45.78 0.84
CA GLU A 71 6.11 46.87 1.84
C GLU A 71 6.93 46.64 3.12
N GLU A 72 7.39 47.75 3.72
CA GLU A 72 8.46 47.89 4.71
C GLU A 72 8.05 47.74 6.21
N ILE A 73 8.91 47.04 7.00
CA ILE A 73 9.34 47.32 8.42
C ILE A 73 8.29 47.12 9.57
N PRO A 74 8.62 46.79 10.87
CA PRO A 74 9.92 46.65 11.56
C PRO A 74 10.19 45.34 12.33
N MET A 75 11.49 45.14 12.59
CA MET A 75 12.11 44.18 13.52
C MET A 75 11.45 44.09 14.92
N LYS A 76 11.23 42.86 15.40
CA LYS A 76 11.36 42.51 16.83
C LYS A 76 12.24 41.29 17.01
N LYS A 77 13.44 41.53 17.51
CA LYS A 77 14.34 40.54 18.11
C LYS A 77 13.65 39.94 19.33
N MET A 78 13.49 38.61 19.38
CA MET A 78 13.43 37.89 20.65
C MET A 78 14.30 36.63 20.58
N SER A 79 15.46 36.75 21.21
CA SER A 79 16.37 35.68 21.54
C SER A 79 15.67 34.66 22.44
N SER A 80 15.44 33.46 21.91
CA SER A 80 15.03 32.31 22.71
C SER A 80 16.24 31.38 22.86
N LYS A 81 16.91 31.49 24.02
CA LYS A 81 17.88 30.50 24.50
C LYS A 81 17.17 29.15 24.66
N ILE A 82 17.31 28.26 23.68
CA ILE A 82 16.99 26.85 23.87
C ILE A 82 18.25 26.16 24.41
N LYS A 83 18.19 25.85 25.70
CA LYS A 83 19.17 25.03 26.42
C LYS A 83 19.31 23.68 25.71
N LYS A 84 20.51 23.40 25.20
CA LYS A 84 21.00 22.05 24.94
C LYS A 84 20.91 21.22 26.25
N LYS A 85 19.89 20.37 26.34
CA LYS A 85 19.85 19.10 27.07
C LYS A 85 19.32 18.11 26.03
N GLY A 86 19.93 16.98 25.70
CA GLY A 86 21.11 16.29 26.14
C GLY A 86 20.99 14.91 25.48
N SER A 87 22.13 14.32 25.11
CA SER A 87 22.26 12.94 24.63
C SER A 87 21.80 12.66 23.18
N THR A 88 22.53 13.22 22.22
CA THR A 88 22.87 12.44 21.02
C THR A 88 24.08 11.60 21.39
N GLN A 89 23.87 10.45 22.03
CA GLN A 89 24.90 9.41 22.05
C GLN A 89 24.96 8.87 20.62
N SER A 90 25.82 9.49 19.80
CA SER A 90 26.40 8.83 18.63
C SER A 90 27.27 7.70 19.17
N SER A 91 26.66 6.57 19.50
CA SER A 91 27.37 5.36 19.91
C SER A 91 28.22 4.92 18.72
N VAL A 92 29.53 5.16 18.82
CA VAL A 92 30.52 4.55 17.94
C VAL A 92 30.42 3.05 18.20
N LEU A 93 29.70 2.34 17.32
CA LEU A 93 29.54 0.89 17.41
C LEU A 93 30.92 0.27 17.22
N THR A 94 31.27 -0.63 18.12
CA THR A 94 32.48 -1.44 17.97
C THR A 94 32.36 -2.31 16.72
N THR A 95 33.50 -2.70 16.14
CA THR A 95 33.53 -3.59 14.97
C THR A 95 32.78 -4.91 15.23
N GLU A 96 32.80 -5.40 16.47
CA GLU A 96 32.08 -6.60 16.89
C GLU A 96 30.55 -6.41 16.88
N GLU A 97 30.05 -5.26 17.33
CA GLU A 97 28.61 -4.93 17.29
C GLU A 97 28.12 -4.74 15.86
N MET A 98 28.93 -4.10 15.01
CA MET A 98 28.63 -4.00 13.57
C MET A 98 28.54 -5.38 12.91
N PHE A 99 29.43 -6.31 13.28
CA PHE A 99 29.41 -7.67 12.74
C PHE A 99 28.19 -8.47 13.21
N LYS A 100 27.82 -8.37 14.51
CA LYS A 100 26.59 -8.98 15.04
C LYS A 100 25.33 -8.44 14.34
N GLN A 101 25.26 -7.14 14.09
CA GLN A 101 24.16 -6.54 13.32
C GLN A 101 24.14 -7.02 11.87
N LEU A 102 25.31 -7.17 11.23
CA LEU A 102 25.40 -7.65 9.86
C LEU A 102 24.93 -9.11 9.75
N ILE A 103 25.36 -9.98 10.66
CA ILE A 103 24.89 -11.38 10.72
C ILE A 103 23.37 -11.41 10.86
N GLY A 104 22.80 -10.63 11.78
CA GLY A 104 21.34 -10.57 11.95
C GLY A 104 20.61 -10.16 10.67
N LYS A 105 21.10 -9.11 9.99
CA LYS A 105 20.52 -8.66 8.71
C LYS A 105 20.66 -9.72 7.60
N VAL A 106 21.76 -10.47 7.57
CA VAL A 106 21.94 -11.57 6.60
C VAL A 106 20.96 -12.70 6.88
N SER A 107 20.75 -13.07 8.15
CA SER A 107 19.73 -14.07 8.51
C SER A 107 18.32 -13.61 8.14
N ASP A 108 17.96 -12.34 8.39
CA ASP A 108 16.67 -11.79 7.99
C ASP A 108 16.49 -11.81 6.45
N LEU A 109 17.56 -11.50 5.72
CA LEU A 109 17.56 -11.58 4.24
C LEU A 109 17.37 -13.01 3.76
N GLU A 110 18.03 -13.99 4.37
CA GLU A 110 17.89 -15.40 4.01
C GLU A 110 16.44 -15.88 4.19
N ILE A 111 15.80 -15.52 5.31
CA ILE A 111 14.38 -15.80 5.56
C ILE A 111 13.49 -15.15 4.50
N ALA A 112 13.74 -13.88 4.17
CA ALA A 112 12.98 -13.16 3.16
C ALA A 112 13.14 -13.77 1.76
N ILE A 113 14.35 -14.21 1.40
CA ILE A 113 14.64 -14.88 0.12
C ILE A 113 13.90 -16.21 0.04
N SER A 114 13.96 -17.03 1.10
CA SER A 114 13.25 -18.31 1.17
C SER A 114 11.73 -18.14 1.01
N PHE A 115 11.15 -17.18 1.76
CA PHE A 115 9.73 -16.86 1.65
C PHE A 115 9.34 -16.42 0.24
N ASN A 116 10.12 -15.53 -0.36
CA ASN A 116 9.88 -15.05 -1.73
C ASN A 116 10.03 -16.18 -2.77
N GLY A 117 10.97 -17.11 -2.57
CA GLY A 117 11.13 -18.29 -3.42
C GLY A 117 9.89 -19.18 -3.42
N ASN A 118 9.39 -19.52 -2.22
CA ASN A 118 8.17 -20.31 -2.06
C ASN A 118 6.95 -19.62 -2.68
N MET A 119 6.85 -18.29 -2.51
CA MET A 119 5.77 -17.50 -3.11
C MET A 119 5.84 -17.49 -4.64
N MET A 120 7.04 -17.33 -5.23
CA MET A 120 7.21 -17.42 -6.69
C MET A 120 6.83 -18.80 -7.23
N GLU A 121 7.17 -19.87 -6.52
CA GLU A 121 6.80 -21.21 -6.94
C GLU A 121 5.29 -21.43 -6.89
N GLY A 122 4.60 -20.90 -5.88
CA GLY A 122 3.14 -20.87 -5.83
C GLY A 122 2.54 -20.13 -7.03
N ILE A 123 3.00 -18.90 -7.29
CA ILE A 123 2.52 -18.09 -8.44
C ILE A 123 2.75 -18.82 -9.76
N LYS A 124 3.88 -19.53 -9.91
CA LYS A 124 4.18 -20.30 -11.11
C LYS A 124 3.18 -21.44 -11.32
N LYS A 125 2.79 -22.14 -10.25
CA LYS A 125 1.77 -23.21 -10.32
C LYS A 125 0.41 -22.64 -10.73
N ASP A 126 -0.02 -21.55 -10.08
CA ASP A 126 -1.29 -20.88 -10.40
C ASP A 126 -1.32 -20.42 -11.87
N LEU A 127 -0.20 -19.89 -12.38
CA LEU A 127 -0.09 -19.46 -13.77
C LEU A 127 -0.27 -20.62 -14.78
N GLU A 128 0.29 -21.79 -14.48
CA GLU A 128 0.14 -22.96 -15.34
C GLU A 128 -1.29 -23.52 -15.30
N GLU A 129 -1.95 -23.48 -14.15
CA GLU A 129 -3.35 -23.87 -14.02
C GLU A 129 -4.27 -22.94 -14.82
N ILE A 130 -4.10 -21.61 -14.67
CA ILE A 130 -4.84 -20.61 -15.46
C ILE A 130 -4.62 -20.81 -16.95
N LYS A 131 -3.40 -21.10 -17.40
CA LYS A 131 -3.12 -21.41 -18.82
C LYS A 131 -3.89 -22.64 -19.30
N LYS A 132 -3.97 -23.69 -18.48
CA LYS A 132 -4.69 -24.92 -18.80
C LYS A 132 -6.19 -24.66 -18.89
N GLU A 133 -6.77 -23.94 -17.94
CA GLU A 133 -8.19 -23.54 -17.96
C GLU A 133 -8.52 -22.69 -19.18
N ASN A 134 -7.68 -21.71 -19.52
CA ASN A 134 -7.89 -20.85 -20.68
C ASN A 134 -7.86 -21.65 -22.00
N LYS A 135 -6.96 -22.63 -22.12
CA LYS A 135 -6.98 -23.58 -23.25
C LYS A 135 -8.27 -24.42 -23.30
N ASN A 136 -8.82 -24.81 -22.14
CA ASN A 136 -10.08 -25.55 -22.08
C ASN A 136 -11.27 -24.68 -22.50
N LEU A 137 -11.38 -23.48 -21.94
CA LEU A 137 -12.43 -22.52 -22.29
C LEU A 137 -12.43 -22.19 -23.78
N LYS A 138 -11.26 -22.04 -24.41
CA LYS A 138 -11.16 -21.83 -25.86
C LYS A 138 -11.74 -23.00 -26.66
N ARG A 139 -11.51 -24.24 -26.23
CA ARG A 139 -12.06 -25.44 -26.89
C ARG A 139 -13.59 -25.50 -26.75
N GLU A 140 -14.09 -25.23 -25.54
CA GLU A 140 -15.53 -25.21 -25.28
C GLU A 140 -16.24 -24.11 -26.06
N HIS A 141 -15.64 -22.92 -26.13
CA HIS A 141 -16.15 -21.81 -26.93
C HIS A 141 -16.28 -22.17 -28.42
N GLU A 142 -15.27 -22.82 -29.01
CA GLU A 142 -15.34 -23.23 -30.41
C GLU A 142 -16.41 -24.31 -30.64
N LYS A 143 -16.55 -25.25 -29.70
CA LYS A 143 -17.62 -26.26 -29.76
C LYS A 143 -19.01 -25.62 -29.74
N LEU A 144 -19.25 -24.69 -28.81
CA LEU A 144 -20.51 -23.95 -28.72
C LEU A 144 -20.79 -23.15 -29.99
N LYS A 145 -19.76 -22.54 -30.58
CA LYS A 145 -19.90 -21.80 -31.84
C LYS A 145 -20.38 -22.70 -32.99
N ILE A 146 -19.85 -23.92 -33.08
CA ILE A 146 -20.29 -24.92 -34.07
C ILE A 146 -21.75 -25.32 -33.81
N GLU A 147 -22.10 -25.64 -32.56
CA GLU A 147 -23.47 -26.02 -32.18
C GLU A 147 -24.49 -24.92 -32.51
N VAL A 148 -24.17 -23.65 -32.18
CA VAL A 148 -25.01 -22.49 -32.51
C VAL A 148 -25.18 -22.34 -34.02
N GLN A 149 -24.13 -22.57 -34.81
CA GLN A 149 -24.23 -22.49 -36.26
C GLN A 149 -25.11 -23.62 -36.84
N SER A 150 -25.01 -24.84 -36.30
CA SER A 150 -25.90 -25.96 -36.68
C SER A 150 -27.36 -25.62 -36.42
N LEU A 151 -27.66 -25.15 -35.21
CA LEU A 151 -29.03 -24.76 -34.81
C LEU A 151 -29.59 -23.64 -35.69
N LYS A 152 -28.76 -22.65 -36.05
CA LYS A 152 -29.17 -21.60 -37.00
C LYS A 152 -29.55 -22.17 -38.36
N ASN A 153 -28.78 -23.12 -38.87
CA ASN A 153 -29.05 -23.76 -40.15
C ASN A 153 -30.34 -24.60 -40.10
N GLU A 154 -30.53 -25.38 -39.04
CA GLU A 154 -31.75 -26.17 -38.82
C GLU A 154 -33.00 -25.28 -38.75
N MET A 155 -32.92 -24.17 -38.01
CA MET A 155 -33.99 -23.17 -37.95
C MET A 155 -34.29 -22.55 -39.32
N ALA A 156 -33.27 -22.26 -40.13
CA ALA A 156 -33.48 -21.75 -41.47
C ALA A 156 -34.22 -22.76 -42.37
N ILE A 157 -33.86 -24.04 -42.29
CA ILE A 157 -34.55 -25.12 -43.02
C ILE A 157 -36.01 -25.25 -42.57
N LEU A 158 -36.27 -25.21 -41.26
CA LEU A 158 -37.63 -25.28 -40.73
C LEU A 158 -38.50 -24.11 -41.21
N LYS A 159 -37.94 -22.89 -41.25
CA LYS A 159 -38.64 -21.70 -41.78
C LYS A 159 -39.00 -21.79 -43.27
N ILE A 160 -38.23 -22.55 -44.05
CA ILE A 160 -38.53 -22.77 -45.47
C ILE A 160 -39.65 -23.81 -45.65
N ARG A 161 -39.79 -24.74 -44.69
CA ARG A 161 -40.77 -25.84 -44.75
C ARG A 161 -42.15 -25.48 -44.21
N LEU A 162 -42.25 -24.41 -43.42
CA LEU A 162 -43.51 -23.85 -42.89
C LEU A 162 -44.04 -22.78 -43.84
#